data_AF-A0A9P7C7F3-F1
#
_entry.id   AF-A0A9P7C7F3-F1
#
_cell.length_a   1.000
_cell.length_b   1.000
_cell.length_c   1.000
_cell.angle_alpha   90.00
_cell.angle_beta   90.00
_cell.angle_gamma   90.00
#
_symmetry.space_group_name_H-M   'P 1'
#
loop_
_entity.id
_entity.type
_entity.pdbx_description
1 polymer ?
#
loop_
_entity_poly.entity_id
_entity_poly.type
_entity_poly.pdbx_seq_one_letter_code
_entity_poly.pdbx_strand_id
1 'polypeptide(L)'
;MPPIITEQTKEMNPEDEQLHNELEQLNELIALRTSEIQTEKAKKEKLQNELAEAQKAYQDREIEYATIEHNFFEHTRIIRATDDDLSTIRDSFKLLKYSIARLIMTLNKKADKARAAEKFVKTWPHLSILEPQNGELDPSFINLLSEKLVHEHLVKSIFDVPIYPGLGINEAYDKLHHWLQAHSSEFSIRLRQQMAAVIAKSNKESEIQVTAQNEKQRIATQIYNDLADIYYPFLKENDAVVDEEKKYFTKICDIVEKALKLAIAIRGQDVDITTVTIEEGKQEFEEETMTEVKGRSSGIVRFSICPTFIGGDPEHGFLEKGKVVVSN
;
A
#
# COMPACT_ATOMS: atom_id res chain seq x y z
N MET A 1 23.02 -105.37 -71.72
CA MET A 1 23.49 -105.17 -70.32
C MET A 1 24.57 -104.10 -70.38
N PRO A 2 24.55 -103.01 -69.58
CA PRO A 2 24.46 -102.95 -68.11
C PRO A 2 23.53 -101.79 -67.61
N PRO A 3 23.69 -101.17 -66.40
CA PRO A 3 23.26 -101.61 -65.06
C PRO A 3 22.21 -100.67 -64.40
N ILE A 4 21.53 -101.14 -63.34
CA ILE A 4 20.64 -100.37 -62.45
C ILE A 4 21.29 -100.30 -61.07
N ILE A 5 21.48 -99.09 -60.53
CA ILE A 5 21.93 -98.83 -59.15
C ILE A 5 20.73 -98.30 -58.37
N THR A 6 20.40 -99.00 -57.29
CA THR A 6 19.29 -98.75 -56.37
C THR A 6 19.70 -97.76 -55.28
N GLU A 7 18.84 -96.77 -55.02
CA GLU A 7 18.94 -95.82 -53.90
C GLU A 7 18.74 -96.55 -52.55
N GLN A 8 19.61 -96.25 -51.57
CA GLN A 8 19.44 -96.64 -50.17
C GLN A 8 18.86 -95.47 -49.38
N THR A 9 17.58 -95.57 -49.00
CA THR A 9 16.95 -94.77 -47.94
C THR A 9 17.51 -95.18 -46.58
N LYS A 10 18.07 -94.22 -45.86
CA LYS A 10 18.63 -94.37 -44.51
C LYS A 10 17.51 -94.08 -43.50
N GLU A 11 16.97 -95.11 -42.86
CA GLU A 11 15.98 -94.96 -41.78
C GLU A 11 16.64 -94.33 -40.54
N MET A 12 16.02 -93.27 -40.02
CA MET A 12 16.48 -92.49 -38.86
C MET A 12 16.08 -93.21 -37.57
N ASN A 13 16.96 -93.25 -36.57
CA ASN A 13 16.72 -93.90 -35.29
C ASN A 13 15.67 -93.09 -34.48
N PRO A 14 14.63 -93.72 -33.88
CA PRO A 14 13.54 -93.00 -33.20
C PRO A 14 13.94 -92.08 -32.03
N GLU A 15 15.08 -92.32 -31.37
CA GLU A 15 15.63 -91.39 -30.35
C GLU A 15 16.23 -90.11 -30.98
N ASP A 16 16.84 -90.22 -32.17
CA ASP A 16 17.38 -89.07 -32.90
C ASP A 16 16.26 -88.19 -33.47
N GLU A 17 15.13 -88.79 -33.84
CA GLU A 17 13.94 -88.09 -34.32
C GLU A 17 13.21 -87.33 -33.19
N GLN A 18 13.21 -87.87 -31.97
CA GLN A 18 12.73 -87.16 -30.77
C GLN A 18 13.62 -85.98 -30.40
N LEU A 19 14.95 -86.17 -30.40
CA LEU A 19 15.90 -85.07 -30.15
C LEU A 19 15.82 -83.98 -31.23
N HIS A 20 15.56 -84.34 -32.48
CA HIS A 20 15.43 -83.37 -33.56
C HIS A 20 14.17 -82.50 -33.39
N ASN A 21 13.04 -83.12 -33.04
CA ASN A 21 11.80 -82.41 -32.73
C ASN A 21 11.94 -81.51 -31.49
N GLU A 22 12.67 -81.95 -30.46
CA GLU A 22 12.91 -81.16 -29.25
C GLU A 22 13.83 -79.96 -29.54
N LEU A 23 14.85 -80.12 -30.39
CA LEU A 23 15.70 -79.04 -30.89
C LEU A 23 14.91 -78.02 -31.73
N GLU A 24 13.99 -78.47 -32.56
CA GLU A 24 13.14 -77.60 -33.37
C GLU A 24 12.20 -76.78 -32.48
N GLN A 25 11.55 -77.41 -31.50
CA GLN A 25 10.74 -76.72 -30.48
C GLN A 25 11.55 -75.73 -29.64
N LEU A 26 12.79 -76.07 -29.27
CA LEU A 26 13.66 -75.16 -28.53
C LEU A 26 14.05 -73.95 -29.38
N ASN A 27 14.34 -74.15 -30.67
CA ASN A 27 14.68 -73.08 -31.60
C ASN A 27 13.50 -72.15 -31.85
N GLU A 28 12.29 -72.67 -31.98
CA GLU A 28 11.06 -71.86 -32.07
C GLU A 28 10.86 -71.03 -30.80
N LEU A 29 11.08 -71.62 -29.62
CA LEU A 29 10.94 -70.91 -28.35
C LEU A 29 12.02 -69.82 -28.17
N ILE A 30 13.25 -70.08 -28.61
CA ILE A 30 14.33 -69.09 -28.64
C ILE A 30 13.98 -67.94 -29.60
N ALA A 31 13.44 -68.25 -30.78
CA ALA A 31 13.02 -67.24 -31.75
C ALA A 31 11.90 -66.34 -31.18
N LEU A 32 10.90 -66.95 -30.53
CA LEU A 32 9.82 -66.23 -29.86
C LEU A 32 10.35 -65.30 -28.76
N ARG A 33 11.19 -65.82 -27.85
CA ARG A 33 11.78 -65.04 -26.76
C ARG A 33 12.69 -63.91 -27.27
N THR A 34 13.43 -64.17 -28.34
CA THR A 34 14.28 -63.14 -28.96
C THR A 34 13.43 -62.01 -29.56
N SER A 35 12.30 -62.35 -30.18
CA SER A 35 11.33 -61.37 -30.66
C SER A 35 10.73 -60.54 -29.51
N GLU A 36 10.31 -61.19 -28.42
CA GLU A 36 9.80 -60.50 -27.22
C GLU A 36 10.84 -59.52 -26.65
N ILE A 37 12.10 -59.96 -26.51
CA ILE A 37 13.20 -59.11 -26.03
C ILE A 37 13.41 -57.90 -26.94
N GLN A 38 13.34 -58.07 -28.26
CA GLN A 38 13.46 -56.96 -29.20
C GLN A 38 12.30 -55.98 -29.06
N THR A 39 11.06 -56.47 -28.90
CA THR A 39 9.89 -55.60 -28.71
C THR A 39 9.96 -54.80 -27.42
N GLU A 40 10.34 -55.42 -26.29
CA GLU A 40 10.49 -54.73 -25.02
C GLU A 40 11.69 -53.77 -25.03
N LYS A 41 12.77 -54.09 -25.74
CA LYS A 41 13.90 -53.16 -25.93
C LYS A 41 13.48 -51.90 -26.70
N ALA A 42 12.72 -52.06 -27.79
CA ALA A 42 12.20 -50.93 -28.55
C ALA A 42 11.23 -50.07 -27.73
N LYS A 43 10.38 -50.71 -26.91
CA LYS A 43 9.46 -50.02 -26.00
C LYS A 43 10.21 -49.26 -24.90
N LYS A 44 11.27 -49.83 -24.35
CA LYS A 44 12.14 -49.16 -23.37
C LYS A 44 12.81 -47.92 -23.97
N GLU A 45 13.38 -48.02 -25.17
CA GLU A 45 13.97 -46.87 -25.87
C GLU A 45 12.93 -45.77 -26.11
N LYS A 46 11.74 -46.15 -26.56
CA LYS A 46 10.64 -45.19 -26.74
C LYS A 46 10.28 -44.45 -25.44
N LEU A 47 10.09 -45.19 -24.34
CA LEU A 47 9.77 -44.60 -23.04
C LEU A 47 10.91 -43.73 -22.49
N GLN A 48 12.18 -44.10 -22.74
CA GLN A 48 13.32 -43.27 -22.36
C GLN A 48 13.35 -41.94 -23.13
N ASN A 49 13.03 -41.96 -24.43
CA ASN A 49 12.93 -40.75 -25.23
C ASN A 49 11.76 -39.87 -24.78
N GLU A 50 10.59 -40.46 -24.55
CA GLU A 50 9.42 -39.74 -24.02
C GLU A 50 9.70 -39.10 -22.64
N LEU A 51 10.43 -39.82 -21.77
CA LEU A 51 10.84 -39.30 -20.47
C LEU A 51 11.82 -38.13 -20.61
N ALA A 52 12.80 -38.23 -21.51
CA ALA A 52 13.77 -37.16 -21.76
C ALA A 52 13.07 -35.91 -22.35
N GLU A 53 12.13 -36.09 -23.27
CA GLU A 53 11.32 -35.00 -23.82
C GLU A 53 10.45 -34.35 -22.74
N ALA A 54 9.79 -35.14 -21.89
CA ALA A 54 8.97 -34.63 -20.79
C ALA A 54 9.81 -33.87 -19.75
N GLN A 55 11.01 -34.37 -19.42
CA GLN A 55 11.93 -33.68 -18.52
C GLN A 55 12.40 -32.34 -19.09
N LYS A 56 12.73 -32.30 -20.38
CA LYS A 56 13.11 -31.06 -21.05
C LYS A 56 11.96 -30.06 -21.06
N ALA A 57 10.76 -30.49 -21.43
CA ALA A 57 9.57 -29.64 -21.41
C ALA A 57 9.23 -29.12 -20.00
N TYR A 58 9.49 -29.91 -18.96
CA TYR A 58 9.33 -29.49 -17.57
C TYR A 58 10.33 -28.40 -17.19
N GLN A 59 11.62 -28.58 -17.52
CA GLN A 59 12.66 -27.59 -17.26
C GLN A 59 12.40 -26.28 -18.01
N ASP A 60 11.99 -26.36 -19.27
CA ASP A 60 11.64 -25.19 -20.09
C ASP A 60 10.48 -24.40 -19.44
N ARG A 61 9.45 -25.10 -18.93
CA ARG A 61 8.35 -24.48 -18.19
C ARG A 61 8.79 -23.85 -16.87
N GLU A 62 9.69 -24.48 -16.13
CA GLU A 62 10.19 -23.95 -14.87
C GLU A 62 10.91 -22.61 -15.08
N ILE A 63 11.71 -22.52 -16.15
CA ILE A 63 12.39 -21.28 -16.55
C ILE A 63 11.38 -20.20 -16.98
N GLU A 64 10.34 -20.58 -17.74
CA GLU A 64 9.25 -19.66 -18.11
C GLU A 64 8.53 -19.12 -16.87
N TYR A 65 8.16 -19.98 -15.91
CA TYR A 65 7.52 -19.54 -14.67
C TYR A 65 8.40 -18.60 -13.85
N ALA A 66 9.69 -18.91 -13.70
CA ALA A 66 10.63 -18.03 -13.00
C ALA A 66 10.76 -16.66 -13.70
N THR A 67 10.72 -16.64 -15.03
CA THR A 67 10.76 -15.40 -15.82
C THR A 67 9.47 -14.60 -15.66
N ILE A 68 8.31 -15.26 -15.69
CA ILE A 68 7.00 -14.63 -15.46
C ILE A 68 6.92 -14.06 -14.05
N GLU A 69 7.36 -14.81 -13.04
CA GLU A 69 7.41 -14.37 -11.65
C GLU A 69 8.31 -13.13 -11.49
N HIS A 70 9.51 -13.16 -12.06
CA HIS A 70 10.42 -12.02 -12.05
C HIS A 70 9.81 -10.78 -12.71
N ASN A 71 9.21 -10.94 -13.89
CA ASN A 71 8.54 -9.85 -14.60
C ASN A 71 7.34 -9.31 -13.82
N PHE A 72 6.56 -10.19 -13.19
CA PHE A 72 5.44 -9.82 -12.35
C PHE A 72 5.89 -8.98 -11.14
N PHE A 73 6.96 -9.39 -10.46
CA PHE A 73 7.52 -8.62 -9.34
C PHE A 73 8.09 -7.28 -9.79
N GLU A 74 8.81 -7.22 -10.92
CA GLU A 74 9.29 -5.95 -11.47
C GLU A 74 8.13 -5.02 -11.82
N HIS A 75 7.10 -5.50 -12.51
CA HIS A 75 5.91 -4.70 -12.82
C HIS A 75 5.20 -4.21 -11.55
N THR A 76 5.05 -5.07 -10.55
CA THR A 76 4.45 -4.70 -9.26
C THR A 76 5.28 -3.62 -8.54
N ARG A 77 6.62 -3.73 -8.55
CA ARG A 77 7.54 -2.76 -7.95
C ARG A 77 7.59 -1.44 -8.72
N ILE A 78 7.41 -1.48 -10.03
CA ILE A 78 7.31 -0.28 -10.87
C ILE A 78 6.02 0.49 -10.52
N ILE A 79 4.90 -0.22 -10.32
CA ILE A 79 3.60 0.38 -10.03
C ILE A 79 3.51 0.97 -8.61
N ARG A 80 4.10 0.30 -7.60
CA ARG A 80 4.06 0.78 -6.22
C ARG A 80 4.97 1.99 -6.01
N ALA A 81 4.39 3.05 -5.45
CA ALA A 81 5.13 4.24 -5.05
C ALA A 81 5.96 4.02 -3.78
N THR A 82 5.39 3.28 -2.82
CA THR A 82 6.03 2.83 -1.57
C THR A 82 5.59 1.39 -1.26
N ASP A 83 6.27 0.72 -0.34
CA ASP A 83 5.93 -0.64 0.11
C ASP A 83 4.76 -0.65 1.13
N ASP A 84 4.16 0.50 1.42
CA ASP A 84 3.08 0.64 2.39
C ASP A 84 1.79 -0.02 1.87
N ASP A 85 1.14 -0.80 2.73
CA ASP A 85 -0.23 -1.29 2.53
C ASP A 85 -1.24 -0.49 3.36
N LEU A 86 -2.54 -0.80 3.21
CA LEU A 86 -3.61 -0.13 3.96
C LEU A 86 -3.44 -0.23 5.49
N SER A 87 -2.84 -1.31 6.00
CA SER A 87 -2.60 -1.47 7.44
C SER A 87 -1.50 -0.53 7.92
N THR A 88 -0.40 -0.45 7.18
CA THR A 88 0.76 0.41 7.49
C THR A 88 0.39 1.89 7.35
N ILE A 89 -0.45 2.23 6.37
CA ILE A 89 -1.05 3.57 6.23
C ILE A 89 -1.91 3.89 7.46
N ARG A 90 -2.76 2.97 7.93
CA ARG A 90 -3.60 3.16 9.12
C ARG A 90 -2.75 3.43 10.36
N ASP A 91 -1.69 2.65 10.57
CA ASP A 91 -0.80 2.86 11.71
C ASP A 91 -0.01 4.16 11.60
N SER A 92 0.36 4.57 10.39
CA SER A 92 0.98 5.88 10.13
C SER A 92 0.03 7.04 10.46
N PHE A 93 -1.28 6.92 10.15
CA PHE A 93 -2.29 7.90 10.59
C PHE A 93 -2.39 7.98 12.11
N LYS A 94 -2.46 6.84 12.80
CA LYS A 94 -2.49 6.80 14.28
C LYS A 94 -1.25 7.47 14.88
N LEU A 95 -0.07 7.17 14.33
CA LEU A 95 1.19 7.79 14.77
C LEU A 95 1.23 9.30 14.50
N LEU A 96 0.66 9.76 13.38
CA LEU A 96 0.54 11.18 13.06
C LEU A 96 -0.39 11.89 14.06
N LYS A 97 -1.61 11.37 14.26
CA LYS A 97 -2.59 11.87 15.24
C LYS A 97 -1.99 11.91 16.66
N TYR A 98 -1.29 10.84 17.06
CA TYR A 98 -0.61 10.77 18.35
C TYR A 98 0.53 11.80 18.45
N SER A 99 1.32 12.00 17.40
CA SER A 99 2.42 12.98 17.41
C SER A 99 1.89 14.41 17.60
N ILE A 100 0.78 14.75 16.95
CA ILE A 100 0.10 16.04 17.08
C ILE A 100 -0.46 16.21 18.50
N ALA A 101 -1.25 15.24 18.98
CA ALA A 101 -1.82 15.29 20.33
C ALA A 101 -0.73 15.40 21.40
N ARG A 102 0.35 14.60 21.28
CA ARG A 102 1.48 14.65 22.21
C ARG A 102 2.18 16.01 22.20
N LEU A 103 2.40 16.61 21.03
CA LEU A 103 2.96 17.96 20.91
C LEU A 103 2.10 18.96 21.69
N ILE A 104 0.79 19.00 21.43
CA ILE A 104 -0.12 19.94 22.07
C ILE A 104 -0.23 19.69 23.58
N MET A 105 -0.24 18.43 24.02
CA MET A 105 -0.23 18.09 25.44
C MET A 105 0.98 18.67 26.19
N THR A 106 2.16 18.74 25.56
CA THR A 106 3.34 19.37 26.19
C THR A 106 3.22 20.89 26.34
N LEU A 107 2.27 21.51 25.62
CA LEU A 107 1.95 22.93 25.68
C LEU A 107 0.78 23.24 26.63
N ASN A 108 0.19 22.21 27.26
CA ASN A 108 -0.96 22.37 28.13
C ASN A 108 -0.72 23.40 29.24
N LYS A 109 -1.71 24.26 29.48
CA LYS A 109 -1.68 25.39 30.46
C LYS A 109 -0.64 26.48 30.19
N LYS A 110 0.04 26.47 29.04
CA LYS A 110 1.02 27.51 28.65
C LYS A 110 0.46 28.54 27.66
N ALA A 111 -0.81 28.39 27.28
CA ALA A 111 -1.46 29.28 26.32
C ALA A 111 -1.86 30.60 26.98
N ASP A 112 -1.77 31.68 26.20
CA ASP A 112 -2.44 32.93 26.52
C ASP A 112 -3.92 32.78 26.13
N LYS A 113 -4.81 32.69 27.12
CA LYS A 113 -6.24 32.44 26.89
C LYS A 113 -6.90 33.49 26.01
N ALA A 114 -6.54 34.76 26.18
CA ALA A 114 -7.16 35.87 25.46
C ALA A 114 -6.74 35.84 23.99
N ARG A 115 -5.44 35.66 23.72
CA ARG A 115 -4.92 35.50 22.35
C ARG A 115 -5.45 34.25 21.67
N ALA A 116 -5.53 33.14 22.41
CA ALA A 116 -6.10 31.90 21.91
C ALA A 116 -7.56 32.08 21.48
N ALA A 117 -8.38 32.71 22.33
CA ALA A 117 -9.77 33.01 22.04
C ALA A 117 -9.91 33.90 20.79
N GLU A 118 -9.16 35.01 20.72
CA GLU A 118 -9.18 35.91 19.56
C GLU A 118 -8.80 35.17 18.26
N LYS A 119 -7.71 34.39 18.29
CA LYS A 119 -7.24 33.61 17.14
C LYS A 119 -8.30 32.61 16.71
N PHE A 120 -8.85 31.81 17.62
CA PHE A 120 -9.82 30.76 17.27
C PHE A 120 -11.16 31.31 16.77
N VAL A 121 -11.66 32.40 17.36
CA VAL A 121 -12.88 33.07 16.86
C VAL A 121 -12.67 33.62 15.46
N LYS A 122 -11.48 34.16 15.17
CA LYS A 122 -11.13 34.65 13.83
C LYS A 122 -10.98 33.49 12.83
N THR A 123 -10.37 32.38 13.23
CA THR A 123 -10.16 31.22 12.35
C THR A 123 -11.45 30.45 12.07
N TRP A 124 -12.32 30.30 13.07
CA TRP A 124 -13.58 29.55 12.98
C TRP A 124 -14.75 30.35 13.55
N PRO A 125 -15.22 31.38 12.83
CA PRO A 125 -16.29 32.26 13.32
C PRO A 125 -17.63 31.56 13.48
N HIS A 126 -17.82 30.41 12.80
CA HIS A 126 -19.03 29.59 12.90
C HIS A 126 -19.07 28.76 14.20
N LEU A 127 -17.93 28.54 14.86
CA LEU A 127 -17.88 27.75 16.08
C LEU A 127 -18.24 28.62 17.29
N SER A 128 -19.32 28.26 17.97
CA SER A 128 -19.68 28.84 19.28
C SER A 128 -18.75 28.28 20.37
N ILE A 129 -17.49 28.74 20.41
CA ILE A 129 -16.45 28.22 21.33
C ILE A 129 -16.36 28.96 22.67
N LEU A 130 -16.83 30.21 22.71
CA LEU A 130 -16.80 31.04 23.92
C LEU A 130 -17.97 30.67 24.84
N GLU A 131 -17.72 30.70 26.14
CA GLU A 131 -18.76 30.51 27.14
C GLU A 131 -19.72 31.71 27.14
N PRO A 132 -21.05 31.50 27.08
CA PRO A 132 -22.02 32.60 27.05
C PRO A 132 -22.01 33.49 28.30
N GLN A 133 -21.47 33.00 29.41
CA GLN A 133 -21.57 33.64 30.73
C GLN A 133 -20.49 34.69 30.97
N ASN A 134 -19.27 34.45 30.47
CA ASN A 134 -18.08 35.27 30.73
C ASN A 134 -17.35 35.66 29.42
N GLY A 135 -17.74 35.10 28.27
CA GLY A 135 -17.04 35.31 27.00
C GLY A 135 -15.64 34.67 26.95
N GLU A 136 -15.30 33.80 27.90
CA GLU A 136 -14.00 33.15 27.99
C GLU A 136 -13.99 31.79 27.28
N LEU A 137 -12.78 31.34 26.91
CA LEU A 137 -12.55 30.04 26.31
C LEU A 137 -12.21 29.01 27.40
N ASP A 138 -12.94 27.88 27.41
CA ASP A 138 -12.64 26.75 28.30
C ASP A 138 -11.16 26.30 28.09
N PRO A 139 -10.33 26.26 29.14
CA PRO A 139 -8.96 25.78 29.04
C PRO A 139 -8.81 24.39 28.39
N SER A 140 -9.81 23.53 28.55
CA SER A 140 -9.84 22.20 27.92
C SER A 140 -9.96 22.27 26.40
N PHE A 141 -10.60 23.31 25.86
CA PHE A 141 -10.77 23.52 24.42
C PHE A 141 -9.56 24.11 23.75
N ILE A 142 -8.70 24.85 24.46
CA ILE A 142 -7.48 25.40 23.86
C ILE A 142 -6.63 24.29 23.23
N ASN A 143 -6.43 23.18 23.94
CA ASN A 143 -5.64 22.07 23.40
C ASN A 143 -6.35 21.39 22.23
N LEU A 144 -7.66 21.15 22.33
CA LEU A 144 -8.41 20.48 21.25
C LEU A 144 -8.48 21.33 19.97
N LEU A 145 -8.62 22.65 20.12
CA LEU A 145 -8.63 23.61 19.01
C LEU A 145 -7.22 23.82 18.43
N SER A 146 -6.18 23.79 19.26
CA SER A 146 -4.79 23.75 18.76
C SER A 146 -4.50 22.46 17.98
N GLU A 147 -4.98 21.30 18.43
CA GLU A 147 -4.90 20.05 17.65
C GLU A 147 -5.64 20.18 16.32
N LYS A 148 -6.87 20.72 16.35
CA LYS A 148 -7.68 21.00 15.15
C LYS A 148 -6.94 21.87 14.15
N LEU A 149 -6.30 22.94 14.64
CA LEU A 149 -5.55 23.88 13.81
C LEU A 149 -4.43 23.19 13.04
N VAL A 150 -3.65 22.33 13.72
CA VAL A 150 -2.57 21.57 13.08
C VAL A 150 -3.15 20.60 12.04
N HIS A 151 -4.22 19.86 12.38
CA HIS A 151 -4.85 18.95 11.45
C HIS A 151 -5.38 19.66 10.20
N GLU A 152 -6.05 20.81 10.35
CA GLU A 152 -6.55 21.59 9.21
C GLU A 152 -5.42 22.09 8.30
N HIS A 153 -4.30 22.53 8.87
CA HIS A 153 -3.13 22.90 8.08
C HIS A 153 -2.60 21.73 7.25
N LEU A 154 -2.48 20.54 7.86
CA LEU A 154 -2.02 19.34 7.17
C LEU A 154 -3.02 18.88 6.10
N VAL A 155 -4.32 18.94 6.39
CA VAL A 155 -5.37 18.57 5.43
C VAL A 155 -5.31 19.50 4.22
N LYS A 156 -5.46 20.82 4.43
CA LYS A 156 -5.50 21.81 3.35
C LYS A 156 -4.19 21.87 2.55
N SER A 157 -3.04 21.73 3.21
CA SER A 157 -1.74 21.93 2.56
C SER A 157 -1.11 20.64 2.05
N ILE A 158 -1.56 19.46 2.50
CA ILE A 158 -0.92 18.17 2.17
C ILE A 158 -1.92 17.17 1.61
N PHE A 159 -2.99 16.86 2.34
CA PHE A 159 -3.89 15.77 1.96
C PHE A 159 -4.86 16.15 0.84
N ASP A 160 -5.34 17.41 0.81
CA ASP A 160 -6.24 17.92 -0.23
C ASP A 160 -5.50 18.30 -1.53
N VAL A 161 -4.16 18.20 -1.54
CA VAL A 161 -3.36 18.43 -2.75
C VAL A 161 -3.45 17.20 -3.66
N PRO A 162 -3.66 17.33 -4.97
CA PRO A 162 -3.86 16.19 -5.86
C PRO A 162 -2.68 15.19 -5.91
N ILE A 163 -1.45 15.67 -6.09
CA ILE A 163 -0.27 14.80 -6.21
C ILE A 163 0.72 15.00 -5.07
N TYR A 164 1.22 16.22 -4.87
CA TYR A 164 2.19 16.50 -3.82
C TYR A 164 2.38 18.01 -3.63
N PRO A 165 2.48 18.52 -2.39
CA PRO A 165 2.56 19.96 -2.12
C PRO A 165 3.70 20.67 -2.86
N GLY A 166 3.42 21.87 -3.36
CA GLY A 166 4.42 22.73 -4.00
C GLY A 166 4.70 22.44 -5.48
N LEU A 167 4.28 21.28 -6.02
CA LEU A 167 4.54 20.94 -7.42
C LEU A 167 3.59 21.68 -8.37
N GLY A 168 4.13 22.25 -9.45
CA GLY A 168 3.34 22.95 -10.48
C GLY A 168 2.40 22.04 -11.28
N ILE A 169 2.66 20.73 -11.29
CA ILE A 169 1.84 19.76 -12.03
C ILE A 169 0.46 19.51 -11.38
N ASN A 170 0.27 19.90 -10.11
CA ASN A 170 -0.97 19.61 -9.37
C ASN A 170 -2.23 20.10 -10.10
N GLU A 171 -2.22 21.32 -10.65
CA GLU A 171 -3.39 21.89 -11.34
C GLU A 171 -3.71 21.15 -12.65
N ALA A 172 -2.68 20.85 -13.45
CA ALA A 172 -2.85 20.14 -14.71
C ALA A 172 -3.32 18.70 -14.48
N TYR A 173 -2.76 18.03 -13.46
CA TYR A 173 -3.20 16.71 -13.06
C TYR A 173 -4.64 16.72 -12.57
N ASP A 174 -5.03 17.69 -11.75
CA ASP A 174 -6.39 17.76 -11.20
C ASP A 174 -7.44 17.87 -12.31
N LYS A 175 -7.21 18.74 -13.30
CA LYS A 175 -8.07 18.87 -14.48
C LYS A 175 -8.16 17.56 -15.27
N LEU A 176 -7.03 16.89 -15.49
CA LEU A 176 -6.98 15.62 -16.19
C LEU A 176 -7.67 14.50 -15.39
N HIS A 177 -7.47 14.48 -14.07
CA HIS A 177 -8.08 13.50 -13.17
C HIS A 177 -9.59 13.61 -13.22
N HIS A 178 -10.15 14.81 -13.05
CA HIS A 178 -11.59 15.05 -13.15
C HIS A 178 -12.15 14.65 -14.53
N TRP A 179 -11.42 14.96 -15.61
CA TRP A 179 -11.82 14.53 -16.95
C TRP A 179 -11.83 13.00 -17.08
N LEU A 180 -10.81 12.30 -16.58
CA LEU A 180 -10.73 10.83 -16.63
C LEU A 180 -11.80 10.15 -15.77
N GLN A 181 -12.09 10.70 -14.59
CA GLN A 181 -13.16 10.23 -13.71
C GLN A 181 -14.54 10.36 -14.37
N ALA A 182 -14.80 11.50 -15.01
CA ALA A 182 -16.05 11.73 -15.73
C ALA A 182 -16.28 10.74 -16.90
N HIS A 183 -15.23 10.09 -17.40
CA HIS A 183 -15.29 9.07 -18.44
C HIS A 183 -15.04 7.65 -17.90
N SER A 184 -15.16 7.44 -16.57
CA SER A 184 -15.02 6.14 -15.89
C SER A 184 -13.73 5.39 -16.23
N SER A 185 -12.64 6.12 -16.43
CA SER A 185 -11.37 5.53 -16.85
C SER A 185 -10.51 5.13 -15.66
N GLU A 186 -10.26 3.82 -15.49
CA GLU A 186 -9.30 3.26 -14.52
C GLU A 186 -7.87 3.82 -14.66
N PHE A 187 -7.58 4.48 -15.79
CA PHE A 187 -6.32 5.17 -15.99
C PHE A 187 -6.07 6.28 -14.95
N SER A 188 -7.12 6.88 -14.36
CA SER A 188 -6.96 7.92 -13.33
C SER A 188 -6.19 7.39 -12.11
N ILE A 189 -6.49 6.17 -11.67
CA ILE A 189 -5.83 5.50 -10.55
C ILE A 189 -4.37 5.21 -10.91
N ARG A 190 -4.14 4.60 -12.08
CA ARG A 190 -2.79 4.28 -12.56
C ARG A 190 -1.92 5.54 -12.68
N LEU A 191 -2.47 6.62 -13.24
CA LEU A 191 -1.76 7.89 -13.36
C LEU A 191 -1.35 8.42 -11.98
N ARG A 192 -2.25 8.41 -11.00
CA ARG A 192 -1.97 8.82 -9.62
C ARG A 192 -0.78 8.06 -9.02
N GLN A 193 -0.81 6.73 -9.15
CA GLN A 193 0.23 5.85 -8.64
C GLN A 193 1.59 6.12 -9.30
N GLN A 194 1.61 6.28 -10.63
CA GLN A 194 2.83 6.60 -11.36
C GLN A 194 3.39 7.96 -10.96
N MET A 195 2.54 8.97 -10.78
CA MET A 195 2.97 10.28 -10.29
C MET A 195 3.55 10.20 -8.88
N ALA A 196 2.90 9.45 -7.97
CA ALA A 196 3.43 9.21 -6.63
C ALA A 196 4.78 8.47 -6.67
N ALA A 197 4.94 7.48 -7.54
CA ALA A 197 6.17 6.72 -7.72
C ALA A 197 7.32 7.58 -8.25
N VAL A 198 7.06 8.48 -9.21
CA VAL A 198 8.05 9.44 -9.71
C VAL A 198 8.58 10.31 -8.58
N ILE A 199 7.70 10.76 -7.69
CA ILE A 199 8.09 11.61 -6.54
C ILE A 199 8.88 10.79 -5.53
N ALA A 200 8.39 9.62 -5.15
CA ALA A 200 9.06 8.74 -4.18
C ALA A 200 10.46 8.29 -4.65
N LYS A 201 10.62 8.05 -5.95
CA LYS A 201 11.87 7.55 -6.56
C LYS A 201 12.78 8.67 -7.08
N SER A 202 12.38 9.93 -6.93
CA SER A 202 13.19 11.07 -7.41
C SER A 202 14.44 11.28 -6.55
N ASN A 203 15.54 11.63 -7.21
CA ASN A 203 16.82 11.90 -6.53
C ASN A 203 16.68 13.09 -5.58
N LYS A 204 17.41 13.08 -4.45
CA LYS A 204 17.38 14.15 -3.43
C LYS A 204 17.73 15.54 -3.98
N GLU A 205 18.53 15.60 -5.04
CA GLU A 205 18.96 16.83 -5.70
C GLU A 205 18.03 17.26 -6.84
N SER A 206 16.96 16.49 -7.11
CA SER A 206 15.98 16.83 -8.15
C SER A 206 15.17 18.06 -7.77
N GLU A 207 14.70 18.79 -8.79
CA GLU A 207 13.81 19.93 -8.62
C GLU A 207 12.53 19.57 -7.81
N ILE A 208 12.03 18.34 -7.98
CA ILE A 208 10.89 17.81 -7.24
C ILE A 208 11.19 17.79 -5.74
N GLN A 209 12.33 17.22 -5.34
CA GLN A 209 12.72 17.11 -3.92
C GLN A 209 13.07 18.46 -3.30
N VAL A 210 13.72 19.36 -4.06
CA VAL A 210 14.01 20.72 -3.59
C VAL A 210 12.71 21.51 -3.35
N THR A 211 11.78 21.44 -4.30
CA THR A 211 10.46 22.08 -4.19
C THR A 211 9.65 21.51 -3.02
N ALA A 212 9.65 20.18 -2.89
CA ALA A 212 9.03 19.47 -1.77
C ALA A 212 9.58 19.94 -0.41
N GLN A 213 10.90 20.08 -0.30
CA GLN A 213 11.55 20.51 0.94
C GLN A 213 11.26 21.97 1.28
N ASN A 214 11.22 22.86 0.28
CA ASN A 214 10.80 24.25 0.47
C ASN A 214 9.36 24.34 0.97
N GLU A 215 8.48 23.54 0.38
CA GLU A 215 7.07 23.52 0.76
C GLU A 215 6.86 22.92 2.16
N LYS A 216 7.60 21.86 2.52
CA LYS A 216 7.66 21.34 3.89
C LYS A 216 7.99 22.45 4.89
N GLN A 217 9.04 23.23 4.61
CA GLN A 217 9.47 24.33 5.48
C GLN A 217 8.40 25.43 5.57
N ARG A 218 7.75 25.77 4.45
CA ARG A 218 6.66 26.74 4.40
C ARG A 218 5.49 26.32 5.30
N ILE A 219 5.02 25.08 5.15
CA ILE A 219 3.89 24.53 5.94
C ILE A 219 4.26 24.48 7.43
N ALA A 220 5.45 23.97 7.77
CA ALA A 220 5.91 23.91 9.16
C ALA A 220 6.00 25.30 9.81
N THR A 221 6.48 26.29 9.05
CA THR A 221 6.57 27.69 9.51
C THR A 221 5.19 28.29 9.77
N GLN A 222 4.20 28.02 8.90
CA GLN A 222 2.82 28.48 9.11
C GLN A 222 2.21 27.88 10.38
N ILE A 223 2.31 26.56 10.55
CA ILE A 223 1.81 25.87 11.74
C ILE A 223 2.50 26.41 13.00
N TYR A 224 3.82 26.56 12.98
CA TYR A 224 4.58 27.07 14.12
C TYR A 224 4.18 28.49 14.49
N ASN A 225 4.05 29.39 13.51
CA ASN A 225 3.68 30.78 13.79
C ASN A 225 2.26 30.88 14.37
N ASP A 226 1.31 30.12 13.83
CA ASP A 226 -0.05 30.11 14.36
C ASP A 226 -0.12 29.55 15.78
N LEU A 227 0.63 28.50 16.10
CA LEU A 227 0.76 28.01 17.47
C LEU A 227 1.49 29.03 18.36
N ALA A 228 2.56 29.67 17.87
CA ALA A 228 3.33 30.65 18.63
C ALA A 228 2.50 31.89 19.01
N ASP A 229 1.49 32.25 18.22
CA ASP A 229 0.52 33.29 18.57
C ASP A 229 -0.37 32.87 19.75
N ILE A 230 -0.82 31.60 19.77
CA ILE A 230 -1.69 31.02 20.82
C ILE A 230 -0.92 30.83 22.13
N TYR A 231 0.30 30.32 22.05
CA TYR A 231 1.18 30.03 23.18
C TYR A 231 2.25 31.12 23.38
N TYR A 232 1.90 32.37 23.10
CA TYR A 232 2.78 33.50 23.32
C TYR A 232 3.03 33.76 24.82
N PRO A 233 4.25 34.08 25.25
CA PRO A 233 5.52 34.07 24.49
C PRO A 233 6.24 32.71 24.52
N PHE A 234 5.70 31.74 25.27
CA PHE A 234 6.35 30.49 25.66
C PHE A 234 7.04 29.75 24.51
N LEU A 235 6.37 29.56 23.36
CA LEU A 235 6.93 28.79 22.24
C LEU A 235 8.25 29.38 21.72
N LYS A 236 8.26 30.69 21.47
CA LYS A 236 9.43 31.39 20.92
C LYS A 236 10.57 31.48 21.93
N GLU A 237 10.25 31.72 23.20
CA GLU A 237 11.25 31.76 24.26
C GLU A 237 11.90 30.40 24.51
N ASN A 238 11.09 29.33 24.53
CA ASN A 238 11.62 27.97 24.69
C ASN A 238 12.58 27.61 23.55
N ASP A 239 12.14 27.82 22.29
CA ASP A 239 12.94 27.44 21.11
C ASP A 239 14.21 28.28 20.94
N ALA A 240 14.30 29.45 21.58
CA ALA A 240 15.51 30.28 21.62
C ALA A 240 16.58 29.73 22.57
N VAL A 241 16.19 28.95 23.59
CA VAL A 241 17.08 28.50 24.67
C VAL A 241 17.48 27.03 24.54
N VAL A 242 16.62 26.19 23.96
CA VAL A 242 16.87 24.75 23.86
C VAL A 242 17.66 24.34 22.62
N ASP A 243 18.32 23.20 22.71
CA ASP A 243 18.99 22.53 21.59
C ASP A 243 18.02 22.25 20.43
N GLU A 244 18.54 22.20 19.20
CA GLU A 244 17.76 22.06 17.97
C GLU A 244 16.76 20.89 17.99
N GLU A 245 17.16 19.72 18.51
CA GLU A 245 16.31 18.53 18.60
C GLU A 245 15.11 18.70 19.55
N LYS A 246 15.22 19.62 20.51
CA LYS A 246 14.18 19.85 21.53
C LYS A 246 13.20 20.94 21.12
N LYS A 247 13.53 21.73 20.09
CA LYS A 247 12.71 22.83 19.57
C LYS A 247 11.34 22.31 19.12
N TYR A 248 10.30 23.07 19.44
CA TYR A 248 8.96 22.80 18.95
C TYR A 248 8.89 22.95 17.44
N PHE A 249 9.66 23.86 16.84
CA PHE A 249 9.78 23.98 15.39
C PHE A 249 10.22 22.65 14.75
N THR A 250 11.27 22.02 15.27
CA THR A 250 11.77 20.72 14.78
C THR A 250 10.72 19.63 14.88
N LYS A 251 9.99 19.55 16.01
CA LYS A 251 8.89 18.59 16.19
C LYS A 251 7.75 18.81 15.19
N ILE A 252 7.46 20.05 14.84
CA ILE A 252 6.45 20.38 13.81
C ILE A 252 6.96 19.96 12.43
N CYS A 253 8.23 20.21 12.11
CA CYS A 253 8.85 19.72 10.88
C CYS A 253 8.73 18.19 10.74
N ASP A 254 8.93 17.44 11.83
CA ASP A 254 8.77 15.98 11.84
C ASP A 254 7.32 15.56 11.58
N ILE A 255 6.34 16.26 12.16
CA ILE A 255 4.91 16.02 11.92
C ILE A 255 4.57 16.25 10.45
N VAL A 256 5.03 17.36 9.87
CA VAL A 256 4.82 17.69 8.45
C VAL A 256 5.49 16.64 7.56
N GLU A 257 6.70 16.19 7.89
CA GLU A 257 7.38 15.14 7.12
C GLU A 257 6.62 13.80 7.16
N LYS A 258 6.12 13.39 8.33
CA LYS A 258 5.27 12.20 8.45
C LYS A 258 4.01 12.32 7.60
N ALA A 259 3.36 13.47 7.60
CA ALA A 259 2.18 13.71 6.78
C ALA A 259 2.50 13.67 5.28
N LEU A 260 3.63 14.24 4.84
CA LEU A 260 4.07 14.19 3.44
C LEU A 260 4.37 12.76 2.97
N LYS A 261 5.06 11.96 3.80
CA LYS A 261 5.32 10.53 3.50
C LYS A 261 4.01 9.75 3.41
N LEU A 262 3.12 9.98 4.37
CA LEU A 262 1.79 9.36 4.38
C LEU A 262 0.97 9.73 3.15
N ALA A 263 1.03 10.97 2.68
CA ALA A 263 0.33 11.42 1.48
C ALA A 263 0.84 10.72 0.21
N ILE A 264 2.15 10.47 0.08
CA ILE A 264 2.69 9.64 -1.02
C ILE A 264 2.18 8.20 -0.92
N ALA A 265 2.25 7.60 0.28
CA ALA A 265 1.80 6.23 0.50
C ALA A 265 0.32 6.04 0.12
N ILE A 266 -0.55 6.98 0.51
CA ILE A 266 -1.98 7.02 0.14
C ILE A 266 -2.16 7.09 -1.38
N ARG A 267 -1.45 7.99 -2.06
CA ARG A 267 -1.56 8.17 -3.51
C ARG A 267 -1.02 6.99 -4.31
N GLY A 268 -0.14 6.19 -3.69
CA GLY A 268 0.38 4.95 -4.24
C GLY A 268 -0.55 3.75 -4.16
N GLN A 269 -1.69 3.83 -3.45
CA GLN A 269 -2.63 2.71 -3.31
C GLN A 269 -3.50 2.53 -4.55
N ASP A 270 -4.19 1.40 -4.66
CA ASP A 270 -5.22 1.17 -5.69
C ASP A 270 -6.54 1.86 -5.36
N VAL A 271 -6.80 2.11 -4.06
CA VAL A 271 -7.97 2.84 -3.58
C VAL A 271 -7.67 4.31 -3.41
N ASP A 272 -8.66 5.16 -3.67
CA ASP A 272 -8.56 6.59 -3.39
C ASP A 272 -9.00 6.87 -1.96
N ILE A 273 -8.07 7.35 -1.13
CA ILE A 273 -8.34 7.69 0.27
C ILE A 273 -8.50 9.19 0.36
N THR A 274 -9.71 9.62 0.72
CA THR A 274 -10.11 11.03 0.77
C THR A 274 -10.58 11.43 2.16
N THR A 275 -10.55 12.73 2.43
CA THR A 275 -11.10 13.33 3.66
C THR A 275 -12.60 13.49 3.53
N VAL A 276 -13.35 13.09 4.57
CA VAL A 276 -14.77 13.38 4.67
C VAL A 276 -14.95 14.64 5.51
N THR A 277 -15.63 15.63 4.93
CA THR A 277 -15.97 16.85 5.65
C THR A 277 -17.10 16.55 6.63
N ILE A 278 -16.90 16.90 7.89
CA ILE A 278 -17.91 16.77 8.95
C ILE A 278 -18.60 18.13 9.12
N GLU A 279 -19.93 18.17 9.02
CA GLU A 279 -20.68 19.42 9.17
C GLU A 279 -20.81 19.83 10.65
N GLU A 280 -19.86 20.64 11.11
CA GLU A 280 -19.81 21.17 12.47
C GLU A 280 -21.07 21.97 12.82
N GLY A 281 -21.68 21.66 13.96
CA GLY A 281 -22.91 22.27 14.48
C GLY A 281 -24.21 21.69 13.88
N LYS A 282 -24.13 20.72 12.95
CA LYS A 282 -25.31 20.15 12.28
C LYS A 282 -25.33 18.63 12.27
N GLN A 283 -24.19 17.99 12.00
CA GLN A 283 -24.11 16.55 11.85
C GLN A 283 -24.21 15.86 13.22
N GLU A 284 -24.99 14.78 13.28
CA GLU A 284 -25.06 13.92 14.47
C GLU A 284 -23.79 13.06 14.58
N PHE A 285 -23.46 12.66 15.81
CA PHE A 285 -22.35 11.76 16.06
C PHE A 285 -22.62 10.37 15.49
N GLU A 286 -21.71 9.91 14.63
CA GLU A 286 -21.74 8.58 14.04
C GLU A 286 -20.58 7.74 14.59
N GLU A 287 -20.87 6.74 15.44
CA GLU A 287 -19.85 5.90 16.07
C GLU A 287 -19.01 5.13 15.05
N GLU A 288 -19.56 4.78 13.89
CA GLU A 288 -18.85 4.07 12.84
C GLU A 288 -17.70 4.89 12.26
N THR A 289 -17.94 6.17 11.96
CA THR A 289 -16.99 7.03 11.24
C THR A 289 -16.24 8.00 12.16
N MET A 290 -16.66 8.16 13.41
CA MET A 290 -16.14 9.16 14.34
C MET A 290 -15.75 8.56 15.70
N THR A 291 -14.78 9.22 16.36
CA THR A 291 -14.36 8.97 17.74
C THR A 291 -14.58 10.23 18.55
N GLU A 292 -15.42 10.16 19.58
CA GLU A 292 -15.68 11.28 20.48
C GLU A 292 -14.63 11.36 21.60
N VAL A 293 -14.17 12.57 21.94
CA VAL A 293 -13.05 12.77 22.88
C VAL A 293 -13.43 12.59 24.35
N LYS A 294 -14.67 12.89 24.72
CA LYS A 294 -15.19 12.85 26.11
C LYS A 294 -15.97 11.57 26.45
N GLY A 295 -15.99 10.57 25.56
CA GLY A 295 -16.68 9.28 25.74
C GLY A 295 -18.22 9.34 25.64
N ARG A 296 -18.78 10.37 25.00
CA ARG A 296 -20.22 10.47 24.74
C ARG A 296 -20.61 9.56 23.57
N SER A 297 -21.79 8.95 23.67
CA SER A 297 -22.34 8.04 22.66
C SER A 297 -23.36 8.67 21.71
N SER A 298 -23.74 9.94 21.92
CA SER A 298 -24.68 10.68 21.08
C SER A 298 -24.51 12.19 21.25
N GLY A 299 -25.06 12.96 20.32
CA GLY A 299 -25.03 14.42 20.31
C GLY A 299 -24.74 14.98 18.92
N ILE A 300 -24.80 16.30 18.80
CA ILE A 300 -24.42 17.02 17.59
C ILE A 300 -22.92 17.30 17.64
N VAL A 301 -22.20 17.06 16.55
CA VAL A 301 -20.78 17.40 16.45
C VAL A 301 -20.62 18.90 16.59
N ARG A 302 -20.01 19.36 17.68
CA ARG A 302 -19.72 20.77 17.91
C ARG A 302 -18.58 21.25 17.02
N PHE A 303 -17.50 20.47 16.97
CA PHE A 303 -16.40 20.67 16.02
C PHE A 303 -15.61 19.38 15.82
N SER A 304 -14.98 19.25 14.66
CA SER A 304 -14.09 18.16 14.28
C SER A 304 -12.64 18.57 14.49
N ILE A 305 -11.90 17.80 15.29
CA ILE A 305 -10.46 17.97 15.55
C ILE A 305 -9.64 17.38 14.41
N CYS A 306 -10.06 16.23 13.89
CA CYS A 306 -9.41 15.57 12.76
C CYS A 306 -10.49 14.96 11.87
N PRO A 307 -10.45 15.15 10.54
CA PRO A 307 -11.45 14.58 9.66
C PRO A 307 -11.36 13.05 9.63
N THR A 308 -12.43 12.43 9.15
CA THR A 308 -12.45 11.02 8.80
C THR A 308 -11.74 10.84 7.47
N PHE A 309 -10.91 9.79 7.36
CA PHE A 309 -10.33 9.38 6.09
C PHE A 309 -10.98 8.07 5.65
N ILE A 310 -11.53 8.06 4.45
CA ILE A 310 -12.21 6.89 3.86
C ILE A 310 -11.62 6.58 2.49
N GLY A 311 -11.60 5.31 2.11
CA GLY A 311 -11.27 4.91 0.75
C GLY A 311 -11.67 3.46 0.48
N GLY A 312 -11.80 3.09 -0.79
CA GLY A 312 -12.19 1.73 -1.19
C GLY A 312 -13.68 1.44 -1.00
N ASP A 313 -14.04 0.17 -1.12
CA ASP A 313 -15.41 -0.33 -0.97
C ASP A 313 -15.67 -0.81 0.47
N PRO A 314 -16.91 -1.16 0.87
CA PRO A 314 -17.21 -1.61 2.23
C PRO A 314 -16.51 -2.91 2.65
N GLU A 315 -16.01 -3.71 1.70
CA GLU A 315 -15.46 -5.06 1.95
C GLU A 315 -13.92 -5.05 2.02
N HIS A 316 -13.26 -4.17 1.27
CA HIS A 316 -11.80 -3.95 1.20
C HIS A 316 -11.43 -2.49 1.53
N GLY A 317 -12.27 -1.82 2.32
CA GLY A 317 -12.19 -0.40 2.60
C GLY A 317 -11.11 0.02 3.59
N PHE A 318 -10.69 1.27 3.44
CA PHE A 318 -9.91 2.01 4.40
C PHE A 318 -10.84 2.95 5.18
N LEU A 319 -10.84 2.85 6.51
CA LEU A 319 -11.50 3.80 7.40
C LEU A 319 -10.56 4.15 8.54
N GLU A 320 -10.32 5.44 8.69
CA GLU A 320 -9.64 6.02 9.83
C GLU A 320 -10.54 7.11 10.42
N LYS A 321 -11.13 6.82 11.58
CA LYS A 321 -12.21 7.62 12.17
C LYS A 321 -11.79 9.07 12.44
N GLY A 322 -12.69 10.00 12.18
CA GLY A 322 -12.54 11.39 12.61
C GLY A 322 -12.51 11.51 14.13
N LYS A 323 -11.85 12.53 14.66
CA LYS A 323 -11.86 12.85 16.10
C LYS A 323 -12.73 14.07 16.31
N VAL A 324 -13.80 13.97 17.10
CA VAL A 324 -14.82 15.01 17.23
C VAL A 324 -15.14 15.35 18.68
N VAL A 325 -15.65 16.55 18.90
CA VAL A 325 -16.26 16.98 20.18
C VAL A 325 -17.74 17.15 19.94
N VAL A 326 -18.56 16.53 20.77
CA VAL A 326 -20.03 16.62 20.64
C VAL A 326 -20.64 17.52 21.73
N SER A 327 -21.71 18.21 21.37
CA SER A 327 -22.63 18.90 22.29
C SER A 327 -23.96 18.16 22.33
N ASN A 328 -24.61 18.20 23.49
CA ASN A 328 -25.96 17.68 23.67
C ASN A 328 -27.00 18.70 23.22
#